data_AF-A0A3D4YKS1-F1
#
_entry.id   AF-A0A3D4YKS1-F1
#
_cell.length_a   1.000
_cell.length_b   1.000
_cell.length_c   1.000
_cell.angle_alpha   90.00
_cell.angle_beta   90.00
_cell.angle_gamma   90.00
#
_symmetry.space_group_name_H-M   'P 1'
#
loop_
_entity.id
_entity.type
_entity.pdbx_description
1 polymer ?
#
loop_
_entity_poly.entity_id
_entity_poly.type
_entity_poly.pdbx_seq_one_letter_code
_entity_poly.pdbx_strand_id
1 'polypeptide(L)' 'MRELGAWQAMNFDGGGSTTMVIEGKVVNHPSDKEGERAVGSALLVVEH' A
#
# COMPACT_ATOMS: atom_id res chain seq x y z
N MET A 1 -5.35 -8.00 -10.73
CA MET A 1 -6.65 -7.40 -10.36
C MET A 1 -7.84 -8.15 -10.96
N ARG A 2 -7.92 -8.37 -12.28
CA ARG A 2 -9.01 -9.19 -12.88
C ARG A 2 -9.07 -10.61 -12.31
N GLU A 3 -7.91 -11.28 -12.18
CA GLU A 3 -7.81 -12.61 -11.55
C GLU A 3 -8.16 -12.61 -10.05
N LEU A 4 -8.06 -11.45 -9.38
CA LEU A 4 -8.46 -11.28 -7.98
C LEU A 4 -9.94 -10.90 -7.83
N GLY A 5 -10.72 -10.87 -8.92
CA GLY A 5 -12.16 -10.60 -8.90
C GLY A 5 -12.57 -9.11 -8.86
N ALA A 6 -11.64 -8.17 -9.05
CA ALA A 6 -11.98 -6.75 -9.10
C ALA A 6 -12.81 -6.41 -10.35
N TRP A 7 -14.00 -5.82 -10.18
CA TRP A 7 -14.86 -5.35 -11.29
C TRP A 7 -14.28 -4.10 -11.97
N GLN A 8 -13.87 -3.13 -11.15
CA GLN A 8 -13.14 -1.94 -11.56
C GLN A 8 -11.92 -1.80 -10.66
N ALA A 9 -10.81 -1.37 -11.24
CA ALA A 9 -9.57 -1.14 -10.50
C ALA A 9 -8.82 0.04 -11.13
N MET A 10 -8.09 0.75 -10.29
CA MET A 10 -7.10 1.74 -10.71
C MET A 10 -5.79 1.50 -9.97
N ASN A 11 -4.69 1.95 -10.56
CA ASN A 11 -3.40 1.91 -9.91
C ASN A 11 -3.25 3.07 -8.92
N PHE A 12 -2.50 2.86 -7.85
CA PHE A 12 -2.05 3.89 -6.91
C PHE A 12 -0.55 4.15 -7.10
N ASP A 13 0.03 4.95 -6.21
CA ASP A 13 1.47 5.20 -6.23
C ASP A 13 2.30 3.91 -6.03
N GLY A 14 3.45 3.85 -6.69
CA GLY A 14 4.22 2.62 -6.91
C GLY A 14 5.69 2.71 -6.50
N GLY A 15 6.40 1.59 -6.62
CA GLY A 15 7.83 1.54 -6.27
C GLY A 15 8.05 1.71 -4.77
N GLY A 16 8.96 2.60 -4.38
CA GLY A 16 9.35 2.78 -2.98
C GLY A 16 8.22 3.24 -2.05
N SER A 17 7.13 3.80 -2.58
CA SER A 17 5.96 4.21 -1.80
C SER A 17 4.92 3.10 -1.61
N THR A 18 5.07 1.94 -2.26
CA THR A 18 4.15 0.82 -2.05
C THR A 18 4.41 0.18 -0.68
N THR A 19 3.57 0.54 0.29
CA THR A 19 3.62 0.01 1.66
C THR A 19 2.23 -0.42 2.13
N MET A 20 2.15 -1.55 2.82
CA MET A 20 0.96 -2.01 3.53
C MET A 20 1.28 -2.20 5.01
N VAL A 21 0.44 -1.63 5.87
CA VAL A 21 0.57 -1.70 7.32
C VAL A 21 -0.66 -2.36 7.92
N ILE A 22 -0.45 -3.36 8.78
CA ILE A 22 -1.50 -4.04 9.55
C ILE A 22 -1.10 -3.95 11.02
N GLU A 23 -1.98 -3.42 11.88
CA GLU A 23 -1.73 -3.26 13.32
C GLU A 23 -0.39 -2.57 13.64
N GLY A 24 -0.06 -1.52 12.89
CA GLY A 24 1.17 -0.75 13.06
C GLY A 24 2.45 -1.45 12.57
N LYS A 25 2.34 -2.60 11.88
CA LYS A 25 3.48 -3.34 11.33
C LYS A 25 3.43 -3.33 9.81
N VAL A 26 4.57 -3.04 9.19
CA VAL A 26 4.76 -3.23 7.75
C VAL A 26 4.68 -4.72 7.43
N VAL A 27 3.80 -5.11 6.51
CA VAL A 27 3.57 -6.52 6.15
C VAL A 27 4.05 -6.87 4.74
N ASN A 28 4.52 -5.90 3.97
CA ASN A 28 5.16 -6.10 2.67
C ASN A 28 6.66 -5.72 2.71
N HIS A 29 7.32 -5.72 1.56
CA HIS A 29 8.72 -5.34 1.42
C HIS A 29 8.85 -4.06 0.57
N PRO A 30 8.89 -2.86 1.20
CA PRO A 30 9.18 -1.62 0.48
C PRO A 30 10.47 -1.73 -0.32
N SER A 31 10.51 -1.17 -1.53
CA SER A 31 11.63 -1.36 -2.44
C SER A 31 12.79 -0.36 -2.26
N ASP A 32 12.59 0.69 -1.45
CA ASP A 32 13.65 1.66 -1.18
C ASP A 32 14.70 1.05 -0.23
N LYS A 33 15.96 1.46 -0.42
CA LYS A 33 17.09 0.91 0.35
C LYS A 33 17.00 1.17 1.85
N GLU A 34 16.41 2.31 2.22
CA GLU A 34 16.23 2.73 3.60
C GLU A 34 14.93 2.19 4.23
N GLY A 35 14.15 1.38 3.49
CA GLY A 35 12.87 0.81 3.95
C GLY A 35 11.65 1.63 3.52
N GLU A 36 10.71 1.84 4.44
CA GLU A 36 9.46 2.57 4.17
C GLU A 36 9.75 4.04 3.79
N ARG A 37 9.16 4.51 2.68
CA ARG A 37 9.25 5.90 2.24
C ARG A 37 8.12 6.75 2.85
N ALA A 38 8.46 7.96 3.30
CA ALA A 38 7.45 8.95 3.65
C ALA A 38 6.57 9.33 2.43
N VAL A 39 5.25 9.27 2.59
CA VAL A 39 4.25 9.58 1.55
C VAL A 39 3.34 10.74 1.99
N GLY A 40 2.76 11.45 1.02
CA GLY A 40 1.89 12.60 1.30
C GLY A 40 0.45 12.25 1.71
N SER A 41 0.01 11.02 1.44
CA SER A 41 -1.34 10.54 1.79
C SER A 41 -1.36 9.01 1.89
N ALA A 42 -2.37 8.47 2.53
CA ALA A 42 -2.61 7.04 2.66
C ALA A 42 -4.10 6.72 2.47
N LEU A 43 -4.40 5.51 2.00
CA LEU A 43 -5.74 4.94 2.03
C LEU A 43 -5.88 4.14 3.33
N LEU A 44 -6.76 4.57 4.23
CA LEU A 44 -6.99 3.92 5.52
C LEU A 44 -8.31 3.15 5.53
N VAL A 45 -8.30 1.97 6.15
CA VAL A 45 -9.50 1.26 6.57
C VAL A 45 -9.72 1.61 8.04
N VAL A 46 -10.85 2.25 8.35
CA VAL A 46 -11.19 2.73 9.70
C VAL A 46 -12.46 2.05 10.20
N GLU A 47 -12.58 1.92 11.51
CA GLU A 47 -13.84 1.50 12.15
C GLU A 47 -14.88 2.63 12.08
N HIS A 48 -16.16 2.25 12.06
CA HIS A 48 -17.30 3.16 12.06
C HIS A 48 -17.73 3.56 13.47
#